data_AF-A0A4Q0ZZI3-F1
#
_entry.id   AF-A0A4Q0ZZI3-F1
#
_cell.length_a   1.000
_cell.length_b   1.000
_cell.length_c   1.000
_cell.angle_alpha   90.00
_cell.angle_beta   90.00
_cell.angle_gamma   90.00
#
_symmetry.space_group_name_H-M   'P 1'
#
loop_
_entity.id
_entity.type
_entity.pdbx_description
1 polymer ?
#
loop_
_entity_poly.entity_id
_entity_poly.type
_entity_poly.pdbx_seq_one_letter_code
_entity_poly.pdbx_strand_id
1 'polypeptide(L)'
;MKKLFSILDIIVGTINQTIAVYGMILGVLLAFINVVLRYIFDISLPWAAELTNYLFIWSSLFGAAYGFKQGSHISITLLIEKCSPIVMKGFLIFSSLLSIAYL
;
A
#
# COMPACT_ATOMS: atom_id res chain seq x y z
N MET A 1 -26.23 4.59 -16.08
CA MET A 1 -24.78 4.88 -16.22
C MET A 1 -24.10 5.19 -14.89
N LYS A 2 -24.55 6.19 -14.10
CA LYS A 2 -23.92 6.53 -12.79
C LYS A 2 -23.85 5.35 -11.79
N LYS A 3 -24.89 4.50 -11.72
CA LYS A 3 -24.90 3.30 -10.86
C LYS A 3 -23.86 2.25 -11.26
N LEU A 4 -23.54 2.12 -12.56
CA LEU A 4 -22.55 1.15 -13.04
C LEU A 4 -21.14 1.54 -12.58
N PHE A 5 -20.78 2.82 -12.74
CA PHE A 5 -19.48 3.35 -12.31
C PHE A 5 -19.31 3.23 -10.79
N SER A 6 -20.33 3.56 -9.99
CA SER A 6 -20.25 3.41 -8.54
C SER A 6 -20.06 1.96 -8.08
N ILE A 7 -20.69 1.00 -8.79
CA ILE A 7 -20.53 -0.42 -8.48
C ILE A 7 -19.12 -0.88 -8.82
N LEU A 8 -18.58 -0.48 -9.98
CA LEU A 8 -17.21 -0.78 -10.37
C LEU A 8 -16.20 -0.21 -9.38
N ASP A 9 -16.36 1.04 -8.96
CA ASP A 9 -15.46 1.68 -8.00
C ASP A 9 -15.44 0.96 -6.65
N ILE A 10 -16.59 0.48 -6.18
CA ILE A 10 -16.69 -0.29 -4.94
C ILE A 10 -16.01 -1.65 -5.11
N ILE A 11 -16.31 -2.39 -6.18
CA ILE A 11 -15.73 -3.71 -6.44
C ILE A 11 -14.21 -3.62 -6.53
N VAL A 12 -13.67 -2.70 -7.33
CA VAL A 12 -12.23 -2.49 -7.47
C VAL A 12 -11.60 -2.11 -6.14
N GLY A 13 -12.25 -1.23 -5.38
CA GLY A 13 -11.78 -0.85 -4.05
C GLY A 13 -11.71 -2.04 -3.09
N THR A 14 -12.76 -2.85 -3.02
CA THR A 14 -12.82 -4.04 -2.16
C THR A 14 -11.78 -5.07 -2.58
N ILE A 15 -11.59 -5.33 -3.88
CA ILE A 15 -10.58 -6.25 -4.38
C ILE A 15 -9.18 -5.78 -3.97
N ASN A 16 -8.83 -4.53 -4.24
CA ASN A 16 -7.52 -3.97 -3.92
C ASN A 16 -7.24 -4.05 -2.40
N GLN A 17 -8.21 -3.65 -1.57
CA GLN A 17 -8.08 -3.73 -0.12
C GLN A 17 -7.91 -5.17 0.38
N THR A 18 -8.70 -6.10 -0.17
CA THR A 18 -8.68 -7.51 0.24
C THR A 18 -7.32 -8.14 -0.07
N ILE A 19 -6.82 -7.95 -1.29
CA ILE A 19 -5.52 -8.50 -1.68
C ILE A 19 -4.40 -7.88 -0.84
N ALA A 20 -4.44 -6.56 -0.59
CA ALA A 20 -3.45 -5.88 0.22
C ALA A 20 -3.38 -6.46 1.64
N VAL A 21 -4.53 -6.60 2.31
CA VAL A 21 -4.62 -7.06 3.70
C VAL A 21 -4.22 -8.52 3.82
N TYR A 22 -4.78 -9.41 2.99
CA TYR A 22 -4.46 -10.84 3.05
C TYR A 22 -3.00 -11.09 2.64
N GLY A 23 -2.49 -10.38 1.63
CA GLY A 23 -1.08 -10.48 1.24
C GLY A 23 -0.14 -10.10 2.39
N MET A 24 -0.46 -9.04 3.13
CA MET A 24 0.34 -8.61 4.29
C MET A 24 0.30 -9.65 5.41
N ILE A 25 -0.89 -10.12 5.79
CA ILE A 25 -1.07 -11.11 6.86
C ILE A 25 -0.33 -12.41 6.51
N LEU A 26 -0.54 -12.94 5.30
CA LEU A 26 0.11 -14.16 4.85
C LEU A 26 1.63 -14.01 4.76
N GLY A 27 2.11 -12.87 4.24
CA GLY A 27 3.54 -12.58 4.13
C GLY A 27 4.22 -12.56 5.50
N VAL A 28 3.60 -11.88 6.49
CA VAL A 28 4.11 -11.81 7.87
C VAL A 28 4.08 -13.17 8.55
N LEU A 29 2.97 -13.92 8.45
CA LEU A 29 2.87 -15.25 9.05
C LEU A 29 3.89 -16.22 8.46
N LEU A 30 4.05 -16.24 7.13
CA LEU A 30 5.02 -17.10 6.46
C LEU A 30 6.45 -16.74 6.84
N ALA A 31 6.78 -15.45 6.89
CA ALA A 31 8.09 -14.98 7.31
C ALA A 31 8.38 -15.41 8.76
N PHE A 32 7.41 -15.23 9.66
CA PHE A 32 7.53 -15.61 11.07
C PHE A 32 7.73 -17.11 11.23
N ILE A 33 6.90 -17.93 10.57
CA ILE A 33 7.03 -19.40 10.61
C ILE A 33 8.40 -19.83 10.07
N ASN A 34 8.88 -19.26 8.98
CA ASN A 34 10.18 -19.61 8.41
C ASN A 34 11.35 -19.25 9.35
N VAL A 35 11.25 -18.13 10.08
CA VAL A 35 12.22 -17.74 11.12
C VAL A 35 12.18 -18.73 12.28
N VAL A 36 10.99 -19.05 12.80
CA VAL A 36 10.83 -20.03 13.89
C VAL A 36 11.37 -21.40 13.52
N LEU A 37 11.02 -21.92 12.33
CA LEU A 37 11.52 -23.19 11.83
C LEU A 37 13.04 -23.20 11.72
N ARG A 38 13.63 -22.12 11.19
CA ARG A 38 15.07 -22.03 10.99
C ARG A 38 15.84 -22.00 12.31
N TYR A 39 15.40 -21.23 13.29
CA TYR A 39 16.18 -21.03 14.51
C TYR A 39 15.84 -22.01 15.64
N ILE A 40 14.62 -22.56 15.69
CA ILE A 40 14.22 -23.52 16.74
C ILE A 40 14.37 -24.96 16.27
N PHE A 41 14.04 -25.25 15.01
CA PHE A 41 14.00 -26.61 14.48
C PHE A 41 15.15 -26.93 13.52
N ASP A 42 16.01 -25.95 13.20
CA ASP A 42 17.10 -26.06 12.21
C ASP A 42 16.61 -26.49 10.81
N ILE A 43 15.33 -26.22 10.51
CA ILE A 43 14.68 -26.53 9.24
C ILE A 43 14.36 -25.21 8.54
N SER A 44 14.70 -25.09 7.26
CA SER A 44 14.31 -23.90 6.48
C SER A 44 13.52 -24.28 5.24
N LEU A 45 12.52 -23.46 4.92
CA LEU A 45 11.72 -23.60 3.71
C LEU A 45 12.36 -22.73 2.62
N PRO A 46 12.99 -23.30 1.58
CA PRO A 46 13.73 -22.52 0.58
C PRO A 46 12.83 -21.52 -0.16
N TRP A 47 11.61 -21.95 -0.48
CA TRP A 47 10.61 -21.16 -1.21
C TRP A 47 9.91 -20.09 -0.35
N ALA A 48 9.99 -20.18 0.98
CA ALA A 48 9.25 -19.28 1.86
C ALA A 48 9.70 -17.82 1.71
N ALA A 49 11.00 -17.60 1.50
CA ALA A 49 11.53 -16.26 1.29
C ALA A 49 11.02 -15.63 -0.02
N GLU A 50 10.99 -16.41 -1.10
CA GLU A 50 10.50 -15.96 -2.41
C GLU A 50 9.00 -15.65 -2.35
N LEU A 51 8.20 -16.54 -1.75
CA LEU A 51 6.77 -16.32 -1.60
C LEU A 51 6.46 -15.12 -0.70
N THR A 52 7.16 -14.95 0.42
CA THR A 52 7.01 -13.76 1.28
C THR A 52 7.32 -12.48 0.51
N ASN A 53 8.38 -12.45 -0.30
CA ASN A 53 8.72 -11.29 -1.12
C ASN A 53 7.60 -10.97 -2.12
N TYR A 54 7.08 -11.97 -2.83
CA TYR A 54 5.97 -11.75 -3.75
C TYR A 54 4.71 -11.26 -3.03
N LEU A 55 4.37 -11.83 -1.88
CA LEU A 55 3.22 -11.41 -1.08
C LEU A 55 3.34 -9.95 -0.64
N PHE A 56 4.52 -9.50 -0.21
CA PHE A 56 4.76 -8.11 0.17
C PHE A 56 4.75 -7.15 -1.03
N ILE A 57 5.34 -7.54 -2.16
CA ILE A 57 5.29 -6.72 -3.39
C ILE A 57 3.82 -6.50 -3.78
N TRP A 58 3.05 -7.57 -3.93
CA TRP A 58 1.63 -7.45 -4.31
C TRP A 58 0.81 -6.71 -3.27
N SER A 59 1.03 -6.99 -1.98
CA SER A 59 0.34 -6.27 -0.90
C SER A 59 0.61 -4.76 -0.96
N SER A 60 1.85 -4.36 -1.21
CA SER A 60 2.23 -2.95 -1.32
C SER A 60 1.61 -2.27 -2.54
N LEU A 61 1.58 -2.93 -3.71
CA LEU A 61 1.01 -2.39 -4.94
C LEU A 61 -0.51 -2.18 -4.81
N PHE A 62 -1.24 -3.19 -4.35
CA PHE A 62 -2.69 -3.08 -4.17
C PHE A 62 -3.06 -2.15 -3.00
N GLY A 63 -2.23 -2.12 -1.96
CA GLY A 63 -2.37 -1.19 -0.83
C GLY A 63 -2.19 0.26 -1.26
N ALA A 64 -1.19 0.54 -2.11
CA ALA A 64 -0.96 1.87 -2.67
C ALA A 64 -2.14 2.32 -3.56
N ALA A 65 -2.64 1.44 -4.44
CA ALA A 65 -3.80 1.72 -5.28
C ALA A 65 -5.07 2.05 -4.46
N TYR A 66 -5.32 1.30 -3.37
CA TYR A 66 -6.42 1.60 -2.46
C TYR A 66 -6.19 2.88 -1.65
N GLY A 67 -4.97 3.11 -1.16
CA GLY A 67 -4.59 4.30 -0.40
C GLY A 67 -4.72 5.60 -1.21
N PHE A 68 -4.39 5.54 -2.50
CA PHE A 68 -4.58 6.67 -3.43
C PHE A 68 -6.07 7.03 -3.56
N LYS A 69 -6.95 6.03 -3.69
CA LYS A 69 -8.40 6.24 -3.73
C LYS A 69 -8.92 6.92 -2.45
N GLN A 70 -8.37 6.57 -1.29
CA GLN A 70 -8.76 7.19 -0.01
C GLN A 70 -8.16 8.58 0.24
N GLY A 71 -7.23 9.04 -0.60
CA GLY A 71 -6.52 10.30 -0.38
C GLY A 71 -5.59 10.24 0.84
N SER A 72 -5.15 9.05 1.25
CA SER A 72 -4.34 8.83 2.46
C SER A 72 -2.85 9.21 2.30
N HIS A 73 -2.48 9.95 1.25
CA HIS A 73 -1.14 10.54 1.17
C HIS A 73 -1.00 11.56 2.30
N ILE A 74 -0.04 11.30 3.19
CA ILE A 74 0.22 12.13 4.37
C ILE A 74 0.56 13.54 3.89
N SER A 75 -0.39 14.46 4.05
CA SER A 75 -0.18 15.88 3.82
C SER A 75 0.25 16.51 5.14
N ILE A 76 1.44 17.08 5.19
CA ILE A 76 1.93 17.80 6.38
C ILE A 76 1.20 19.15 6.45
N THR A 77 -0.01 19.15 6.99
CA THR A 77 -0.87 20.34 7.11
C THR A 77 -0.24 21.43 7.97
N LEU A 78 0.49 21.06 9.03
CA LEU A 78 1.15 22.00 9.96
C LEU A 78 2.13 22.97 9.27
N LEU A 79 2.82 22.52 8.22
CA LEU A 79 3.82 23.32 7.52
C LEU A 79 3.17 24.19 6.44
N ILE A 80 2.06 23.71 5.87
CA ILE A 80 1.31 24.37 4.80
C ILE A 80 0.45 25.52 5.34
N GLU A 81 -0.16 25.34 6.53
CA GLU A 81 -1.04 26.34 7.15
C GLU A 81 -0.30 27.64 7.56
N LYS A 82 1.02 27.58 7.74
CA LYS A 82 1.84 28.76 8.08
C LYS A 82 2.40 29.49 6.86
N CYS A 83 2.21 28.97 5.65
CA CYS A 83 2.76 29.55 4.42
C CYS A 83 1.72 30.39 3.65
N SER A 84 2.19 31.28 2.77
CA SER A 84 1.30 32.06 1.90
C SER A 84 0.56 31.14 0.91
N PRO A 85 -0.66 31.52 0.45
CA PRO A 85 -1.49 30.67 -0.40
C PRO A 85 -0.85 30.31 -1.75
N ILE A 86 0.09 31.11 -2.24
CA ILE A 86 0.89 30.80 -3.44
C ILE A 86 1.83 29.61 -3.20
N VAL A 87 2.53 29.61 -2.05
CA VAL A 87 3.52 28.58 -1.71
C VAL A 87 2.82 27.26 -1.42
N MET A 88 1.68 27.30 -0.74
CA MET A 88 0.82 26.12 -0.50
C MET A 88 0.43 25.43 -1.82
N LYS A 89 -0.06 26.20 -2.81
CA LYS A 89 -0.45 25.63 -4.11
C LYS A 89 0.73 24.98 -4.82
N GLY A 90 1.90 25.62 -4.79
CA GLY A 90 3.13 25.05 -5.35
C GLY A 90 3.51 23.73 -4.69
N PHE A 91 3.46 23.67 -3.36
CA PHE A 91 3.80 22.47 -2.59
C PHE A 91 2.83 21.30 -2.84
N LEU A 92 1.53 21.58 -2.95
CA LEU A 92 0.53 20.56 -3.27
C LEU A 92 0.72 19.97 -4.66
N ILE A 93 0.94 20.83 -5.67
CA ILE A 93 1.21 20.36 -7.05
C ILE A 93 2.50 19.54 -7.10
N PHE A 94 3.54 19.98 -6.40
CA PHE A 94 4.81 19.24 -6.29
C PHE A 94 4.61 17.87 -5.62
N SER A 95 3.86 17.82 -4.52
CA SER A 95 3.52 16.55 -3.86
C SER A 95 2.74 15.62 -4.77
N SER A 96 1.75 16.14 -5.52
CA SER A 96 0.97 15.33 -6.46
C SER A 96 1.82 14.81 -7.62
N LEU A 97 2.74 15.63 -8.13
CA LEU A 97 3.70 15.21 -9.16
C LEU A 97 4.63 14.10 -8.67
N LEU A 98 5.13 14.22 -7.44
CA LEU A 98 5.95 13.16 -6.82
C LEU A 98 5.17 11.86 -6.65
N SER A 99 3.91 11.93 -6.19
CA SER A 99 3.05 10.75 -6.09
C SER A 99 2.83 10.09 -7.45
N ILE A 100 2.60 10.86 -8.51
CA ILE A 100 2.44 10.33 -9.88
C ILE A 100 3.74 9.74 -10.43
N ALA A 101 4.90 10.33 -10.11
CA ALA A 101 6.18 9.84 -10.60
C ALA A 101 6.64 8.53 -9.92
N TYR A 102 6.23 8.32 -8.67
CA TYR A 102 6.62 7.16 -7.87
C TYR A 102 5.69 5.94 -8.05
N LEU A 103 4.40 6.18 -8.30
CA LEU A 103 3.31 5.20 -8.20
C LEU A 103 2.78 4.83 -9.59
#